data_AF-A0A932RBY3-F1
#
_entry.id   AF-A0A932RBY3-F1
#
_cell.length_a   1.000
_cell.length_b   1.000
_cell.length_c   1.000
_cell.angle_alpha   90.00
_cell.angle_beta   90.00
_cell.angle_gamma   90.00
#
_symmetry.space_group_name_H-M   'P 1'
#
loop_
_entity.id
_entity.type
_entity.pdbx_description
1 polymer ?
#
loop_
_entity_poly.entity_id
_entity_poly.type
_entity_poly.pdbx_seq_one_letter_code
_entity_poly.pdbx_strand_id
1 'polypeptide(L)'
;MITDAGEKRGRDVALHFEQMRSVFGALMTKANVNLSVPLQIVAFRNTKEMRQVAPMFNGKPTEVAGLFQGGEDRSFIMLDMSVENPWSVVFHEYAHRLMDGNLEFRTDPWFEEGFAEYFSSIEVDNKEARVGKIPAETYEILQ
;
A
#
# COMPACT_ATOMS: atom_id res chain seq x y z
N MET A 1 11.66 7.15 3.63
CA MET A 1 10.59 8.02 3.11
C MET A 1 11.21 9.33 2.63
N ILE A 2 10.76 9.85 1.48
CA ILE A 2 11.14 11.16 0.90
C ILE A 2 9.83 11.90 0.60
N THR A 3 9.75 13.20 0.87
CA THR A 3 8.52 13.97 0.60
C THR A 3 8.78 15.45 0.39
N ASP A 4 7.94 16.08 -0.44
CA ASP A 4 7.80 17.54 -0.58
C ASP A 4 6.48 18.06 0.01
N ALA A 5 5.71 17.21 0.69
CA ALA A 5 4.41 17.53 1.30
C ALA A 5 4.54 18.20 2.69
N GLY A 6 5.76 18.42 3.16
CA GLY A 6 6.07 18.96 4.49
C GLY A 6 6.23 17.89 5.57
N GLU A 7 6.90 18.26 6.66
CA GLU A 7 7.32 17.33 7.71
C GLU A 7 6.16 16.59 8.37
N LYS A 8 5.06 17.31 8.70
CA LYS A 8 3.88 16.73 9.34
C LYS A 8 3.29 15.60 8.51
N ARG A 9 2.98 15.86 7.23
CA ARG A 9 2.43 14.85 6.31
C ARG A 9 3.41 13.70 6.09
N GLY A 10 4.71 13.98 6.03
CA GLY A 10 5.74 12.93 5.96
C GLY A 10 5.70 11.99 7.17
N ARG A 11 5.62 12.55 8.39
CA ARG A 11 5.48 11.75 9.61
C ARG A 11 4.18 10.95 9.62
N ASP A 12 3.07 11.54 9.16
CA ASP A 12 1.79 10.85 9.05
C ASP A 12 1.89 9.65 8.10
N VAL A 13 2.52 9.81 6.92
CA VAL A 13 2.80 8.70 6.00
C VAL A 13 3.62 7.61 6.69
N ALA A 14 4.75 7.96 7.31
CA ALA A 14 5.58 6.97 7.98
C ALA A 14 4.80 6.20 9.06
N LEU A 15 3.97 6.90 9.84
CA LEU A 15 3.12 6.30 10.86
C LEU A 15 2.13 5.28 10.26
N HIS A 16 1.45 5.62 9.17
CA HIS A 16 0.50 4.72 8.51
C HIS A 16 1.16 3.42 8.03
N PHE A 17 2.38 3.50 7.49
CA PHE A 17 3.13 2.30 7.09
C PHE A 17 3.60 1.47 8.29
N GLU A 18 4.06 2.10 9.37
CA GLU A 18 4.42 1.37 10.59
C GLU A 18 3.20 0.72 11.27
N GLN A 19 2.04 1.38 11.23
CA GLN A 19 0.78 0.81 11.69
C GLN A 19 0.41 -0.46 10.90
N MET A 20 0.49 -0.40 9.58
CA MET A 20 0.29 -1.55 8.70
C MET A 20 1.25 -2.71 9.02
N ARG A 21 2.54 -2.41 9.18
CA ARG A 21 3.56 -3.40 9.59
C ARG A 21 3.25 -4.02 10.95
N SER A 22 2.84 -3.21 11.92
CA SER A 22 2.51 -3.65 13.27
C SER A 22 1.29 -4.58 13.28
N VAL A 23 0.25 -4.25 12.52
CA VAL A 23 -0.98 -5.05 12.44
C VAL A 23 -0.73 -6.37 11.74
N PHE A 24 -0.02 -6.36 10.61
CA PHE A 24 0.44 -7.59 9.97
C PHE A 24 1.23 -8.47 10.94
N GLY A 25 2.20 -7.88 11.66
CA GLY A 25 3.03 -8.59 12.62
C GLY A 25 2.23 -9.22 13.79
N ALA A 26 1.14 -8.57 14.20
CA ALA A 26 0.28 -9.07 15.27
C ALA A 26 -0.66 -10.19 14.83
N LEU A 27 -1.11 -10.20 13.56
CA LEU A 27 -2.07 -11.18 13.04
C LEU A 27 -1.40 -12.46 12.53
N MET A 28 -0.14 -12.38 12.10
CA MET A 28 0.59 -13.52 11.55
C MET A 28 1.33 -14.31 12.64
N THR A 29 1.23 -15.65 12.64
CA THR A 29 1.82 -16.51 13.68
C THR A 29 3.35 -16.44 13.75
N LYS A 30 4.00 -16.24 12.60
CA LYS A 30 5.43 -15.94 12.47
C LYS A 30 5.58 -14.90 11.36
N ALA A 31 5.77 -13.65 11.75
CA ALA A 31 5.88 -12.54 10.82
C ALA A 31 7.35 -12.12 10.65
N ASN A 32 7.87 -12.23 9.44
CA ASN A 32 8.98 -11.44 8.97
C ASN A 32 8.44 -10.16 8.31
N VAL A 33 8.51 -9.05 9.03
CA VAL A 33 8.17 -7.75 8.46
C VAL A 33 9.35 -7.10 7.73
N ASN A 34 10.56 -7.67 7.77
CA ASN A 34 11.72 -7.14 7.05
C ASN A 34 11.76 -7.75 5.64
N LEU A 35 11.41 -6.93 4.66
CA LEU A 35 11.44 -7.31 3.24
C LEU A 35 12.89 -7.39 2.74
N SER A 36 13.17 -8.41 1.93
CA SER A 36 14.48 -8.61 1.28
C SER A 36 14.81 -7.48 0.30
N VAL A 37 13.80 -7.00 -0.42
CA VAL A 37 13.89 -5.82 -1.29
C VAL A 37 13.51 -4.57 -0.49
N PRO A 38 14.41 -3.58 -0.34
CA PRO A 38 14.10 -2.35 0.36
C PRO A 38 12.93 -1.59 -0.28
N LEU A 39 11.99 -1.17 0.55
CA LEU A 39 10.85 -0.33 0.14
C LEU A 39 11.17 1.14 0.38
N GLN A 40 11.07 1.96 -0.67
CA GLN A 40 11.20 3.41 -0.59
C GLN A 40 9.85 4.09 -0.82
N ILE A 41 9.38 4.82 0.17
CA ILE A 41 8.16 5.62 0.06
C ILE A 41 8.53 7.04 -0.41
N VAL A 42 7.83 7.54 -1.43
CA VAL A 42 7.93 8.88 -1.99
C VAL A 42 6.54 9.52 -1.93
N ALA A 43 6.37 10.50 -1.05
CA ALA A 43 5.07 11.16 -0.86
C ALA A 43 5.08 12.54 -1.50
N PHE A 44 4.29 12.72 -2.55
CA PHE A 44 4.15 13.95 -3.30
C PHE A 44 3.07 14.85 -2.67
N ARG A 45 3.30 16.15 -2.65
CA ARG A 45 2.37 17.13 -2.07
C ARG A 45 1.00 17.15 -2.76
N ASN A 46 0.94 16.83 -4.06
CA ASN A 46 -0.27 16.83 -4.87
C ASN A 46 -0.12 16.03 -6.18
N THR A 47 -1.24 15.88 -6.91
CA THR A 47 -1.33 15.14 -8.18
C THR A 47 -0.39 15.68 -9.26
N LYS A 48 -0.14 17.00 -9.29
CA LYS A 48 0.72 17.61 -10.31
C LYS A 48 2.15 17.11 -10.21
N GLU A 49 2.67 16.95 -9.00
CA GLU A 49 4.03 16.43 -8.80
C GLU A 49 4.08 14.92 -9.09
N MET A 50 3.08 14.16 -8.62
CA MET A 50 3.02 12.71 -8.87
C MET A 50 2.93 12.38 -10.37
N ARG A 51 2.18 13.15 -11.16
CA ARG A 51 2.06 12.95 -12.63
C ARG A 51 3.39 13.05 -13.38
N GLN A 52 4.43 13.68 -12.81
CA GLN A 52 5.75 13.77 -13.45
C GLN A 52 6.49 12.44 -13.46
N VAL A 53 6.14 11.52 -12.56
CA VAL A 53 6.75 10.19 -12.43
C VAL A 53 5.76 9.05 -12.69
N ALA A 54 4.49 9.37 -12.90
CA ALA A 54 3.46 8.38 -13.19
C ALA A 54 3.73 7.70 -14.55
N PRO A 55 3.49 6.37 -14.66
CA PRO A 55 3.63 5.67 -15.92
C PRO A 55 2.64 6.20 -16.95
N MET A 56 3.00 6.06 -18.23
CA MET A 56 2.18 6.50 -19.35
C MET A 56 1.24 5.37 -19.78
N PHE A 57 -0.05 5.65 -19.89
CA PHE A 57 -1.06 4.77 -20.47
C PHE A 57 -1.78 5.50 -21.62
N ASN A 58 -1.78 4.91 -22.81
CA ASN A 58 -2.33 5.52 -24.03
C ASN A 58 -1.83 6.96 -24.29
N GLY A 59 -0.53 7.20 -24.04
CA GLY A 59 0.10 8.49 -24.25
C GLY A 59 -0.23 9.56 -23.22
N LYS A 60 -0.89 9.21 -22.10
CA LYS A 60 -1.20 10.12 -20.99
C LYS A 60 -0.66 9.56 -19.66
N PRO A 61 -0.20 10.41 -18.73
CA PRO A 61 0.15 9.95 -17.39
C PRO A 61 -1.06 9.32 -16.70
N THR A 62 -0.87 8.21 -16.00
CA THR A 62 -1.94 7.62 -15.17
C THR A 62 -2.32 8.56 -14.03
N GLU A 63 -3.61 8.59 -13.69
CA GLU A 63 -4.15 9.37 -12.58
C GLU A 63 -4.51 8.41 -11.44
N VAL A 64 -3.58 8.21 -10.51
CA VAL A 64 -3.75 7.32 -9.36
C VAL A 64 -3.35 8.06 -8.09
N ALA A 65 -4.06 7.81 -6.99
CA ALA A 65 -3.76 8.40 -5.68
C ALA A 65 -2.53 7.76 -5.01
N GLY A 66 -2.20 6.53 -5.43
CA GLY A 66 -1.05 5.77 -4.98
C GLY A 66 -0.60 4.79 -6.05
N LEU A 67 0.70 4.50 -6.08
CA LEU A 67 1.31 3.61 -7.06
C LEU A 67 2.40 2.78 -6.38
N PHE A 68 2.38 1.48 -6.65
CA PHE A 68 3.50 0.58 -6.34
C PHE A 68 4.31 0.31 -7.60
N GLN A 69 5.62 0.39 -7.49
CA GLN A 69 6.56 -0.01 -8.53
C GLN A 69 7.54 -1.02 -7.95
N GLY A 70 7.38 -2.28 -8.34
CA GLY A 70 8.34 -3.33 -8.01
C GLY A 70 9.67 -3.14 -8.75
N GLY A 71 10.74 -3.60 -8.13
CA GLY A 71 12.08 -3.65 -8.70
C GLY A 71 12.94 -4.66 -7.94
N GLU A 72 14.01 -5.13 -8.59
CA GLU A 72 14.87 -6.19 -8.04
C GLU A 72 15.72 -5.67 -6.86
N ASP A 73 16.29 -4.47 -6.98
CA ASP A 73 17.13 -3.86 -5.94
C ASP A 73 16.35 -2.96 -4.98
N ARG A 74 15.20 -2.46 -5.41
CA ARG A 74 14.37 -1.51 -4.66
C ARG A 74 12.96 -1.48 -5.23
N SER A 75 11.99 -1.47 -4.32
CA SER A 75 10.59 -1.18 -4.65
C SER A 75 10.22 0.22 -4.20
N PHE A 76 9.28 0.85 -4.91
CA PHE A 76 8.80 2.18 -4.60
C PHE A 76 7.31 2.17 -4.32
N ILE A 77 6.91 2.95 -3.31
CA ILE A 77 5.53 3.40 -3.17
C ILE A 77 5.51 4.90 -3.37
N MET A 78 4.63 5.36 -4.24
CA MET A 78 4.41 6.76 -4.56
C MET A 78 3.00 7.15 -4.13
N LEU A 79 2.86 8.30 -3.47
CA LEU A 79 1.59 8.76 -2.89
C LEU A 79 1.28 10.19 -3.27
N ASP A 80 0.02 10.46 -3.59
CA ASP A 80 -0.53 11.80 -3.69
C ASP A 80 -1.17 12.20 -2.36
N MET A 81 -0.48 13.07 -1.62
CA MET A 81 -0.92 13.54 -0.30
C MET A 81 -2.02 14.62 -0.34
N SER A 82 -2.55 14.94 -1.54
CA SER A 82 -3.71 15.83 -1.69
C SER A 82 -5.04 15.07 -1.76
N VAL A 83 -5.01 13.76 -1.94
CA VAL A 83 -6.20 12.89 -1.94
C VAL A 83 -6.56 12.50 -0.50
N GLU A 84 -7.85 12.36 -0.22
CA GLU A 84 -8.35 12.02 1.12
C GLU A 84 -7.93 10.62 1.58
N ASN A 85 -7.98 9.63 0.67
CA ASN A 85 -7.59 8.25 0.96
C ASN A 85 -6.59 7.72 -0.09
N PRO A 86 -5.29 8.09 0.02
CA PRO A 86 -4.27 7.59 -0.90
C PRO A 86 -3.76 6.18 -0.52
N TRP A 87 -4.31 5.57 0.54
CA TRP A 87 -3.72 4.39 1.21
C TRP A 87 -4.13 3.06 0.60
N SER A 88 -5.40 2.90 0.22
CA SER A 88 -5.99 1.59 -0.14
C SER A 88 -5.13 0.82 -1.15
N VAL A 89 -4.87 1.42 -2.31
CA VAL A 89 -4.10 0.79 -3.40
C VAL A 89 -2.67 0.45 -2.95
N VAL A 90 -1.99 1.34 -2.23
CA VAL A 90 -0.60 1.07 -1.83
C VAL A 90 -0.50 0.04 -0.71
N PHE A 91 -1.53 -0.06 0.13
CA PHE A 91 -1.58 -1.07 1.19
C PHE A 91 -1.94 -2.44 0.64
N HIS A 92 -2.76 -2.53 -0.41
CA HIS A 92 -2.98 -3.76 -1.17
C HIS A 92 -1.64 -4.30 -1.70
N GLU A 93 -0.90 -3.47 -2.42
CA GLU A 93 0.40 -3.84 -2.99
C GLU A 93 1.46 -4.12 -1.91
N TYR A 94 1.39 -3.41 -0.78
CA TYR A 94 2.30 -3.65 0.33
C TYR A 94 1.99 -4.97 1.05
N ALA A 95 0.72 -5.33 1.17
CA ALA A 95 0.29 -6.61 1.71
C ALA A 95 0.80 -7.78 0.86
N HIS A 96 0.76 -7.67 -0.48
CA HIS A 96 1.41 -8.62 -1.38
C HIS A 96 2.89 -8.80 -1.05
N ARG A 97 3.64 -7.71 -0.84
CA ARG A 97 5.07 -7.80 -0.46
C ARG A 97 5.31 -8.44 0.90
N LEU A 98 4.47 -8.13 1.88
CA LEU A 98 4.55 -8.77 3.19
C LEU A 98 4.21 -10.27 3.09
N MET A 99 3.25 -10.65 2.27
CA MET A 99 2.92 -12.04 1.97
C MET A 99 4.10 -12.78 1.33
N ASP A 100 4.69 -12.22 0.26
CA ASP A 100 5.85 -12.77 -0.45
C ASP A 100 7.04 -13.03 0.49
N GLY A 101 7.22 -12.19 1.51
CA GLY A 101 8.27 -12.33 2.52
C GLY A 101 7.99 -13.37 3.61
N ASN A 102 6.80 -13.96 3.65
CA ASN A 102 6.33 -14.85 4.72
C ASN A 102 5.77 -16.20 4.23
N LEU A 103 5.28 -16.28 3.00
CA LEU A 103 4.74 -17.50 2.40
C LEU A 103 5.70 -18.01 1.31
N GLU A 104 6.32 -19.16 1.57
CA GLU A 104 7.29 -19.78 0.65
C GLU A 104 6.63 -20.74 -0.37
N PHE A 105 5.33 -20.99 -0.25
CA PHE A 105 4.57 -21.89 -1.11
C PHE A 105 3.66 -21.12 -2.05
N ARG A 106 3.36 -21.72 -3.21
CA ARG A 106 2.41 -21.15 -4.16
C ARG A 106 1.01 -21.16 -3.57
N THR A 107 0.39 -20.00 -3.56
CA THR A 107 -1.00 -19.79 -3.21
C THR A 107 -1.86 -19.67 -4.45
N ASP A 108 -3.15 -19.91 -4.31
CA ASP A 108 -4.09 -19.67 -5.41
C ASP A 108 -4.37 -18.16 -5.51
N PRO A 109 -4.58 -17.61 -6.72
CA PRO A 109 -4.78 -16.16 -6.91
C PRO A 109 -5.91 -15.56 -6.07
N TRP A 110 -6.99 -16.31 -5.81
CA TRP A 110 -8.09 -15.83 -4.97
C TRP A 110 -7.64 -15.54 -3.54
N PHE A 111 -6.70 -16.32 -3.02
CA PHE A 111 -6.17 -16.15 -1.67
C PHE A 111 -5.20 -14.97 -1.64
N GLU A 112 -4.34 -14.85 -2.64
CA GLU A 112 -3.38 -13.75 -2.77
C GLU A 112 -4.08 -12.39 -2.80
N GLU A 113 -5.06 -12.23 -3.69
CA GLU A 113 -5.81 -10.97 -3.77
C GLU A 113 -6.71 -10.75 -2.55
N GLY A 114 -7.36 -11.80 -2.04
CA GLY A 114 -8.16 -11.70 -0.82
C GLY A 114 -7.33 -11.31 0.41
N PHE A 115 -6.08 -11.77 0.49
CA PHE A 115 -5.13 -11.39 1.52
C PHE A 115 -4.78 -9.90 1.41
N ALA A 116 -4.45 -9.46 0.20
CA ALA A 116 -4.11 -8.07 -0.06
C ALA A 116 -5.29 -7.12 0.25
N GLU A 117 -6.51 -7.47 -0.16
CA GLU A 117 -7.73 -6.72 0.16
C GLU A 117 -8.05 -6.68 1.66
N TYR A 118 -7.87 -7.80 2.36
CA TYR A 118 -8.11 -7.86 3.80
C TYR A 118 -7.26 -6.84 4.55
N PHE A 119 -5.98 -6.74 4.18
CA PHE A 119 -5.02 -5.84 4.79
C PHE A 119 -5.05 -4.41 4.23
N SER A 120 -5.49 -4.19 2.98
CA SER A 120 -5.64 -2.86 2.38
C SER A 120 -6.62 -1.98 3.16
N SER A 121 -7.63 -2.62 3.76
CA SER A 121 -8.70 -1.99 4.54
C SER A 121 -8.34 -1.60 5.97
N ILE A 122 -7.04 -1.60 6.30
CA ILE A 122 -6.56 -1.29 7.64
C ILE A 122 -6.93 0.13 8.07
N GLU A 123 -7.54 0.22 9.25
CA GLU A 123 -7.70 1.47 9.98
C GLU A 123 -7.15 1.30 11.38
N VAL A 124 -6.29 2.22 11.80
CA VAL A 124 -5.73 2.22 13.14
C VAL A 124 -6.17 3.48 13.86
N ASP A 125 -6.84 3.29 14.99
CA ASP A 125 -7.08 4.34 15.97
C ASP A 125 -6.11 4.18 17.15
N ASN A 126 -6.18 5.07 18.14
CA ASN A 126 -5.21 5.11 19.24
C ASN A 126 -5.15 3.83 20.10
N LYS A 127 -6.09 2.89 19.96
CA LYS A 127 -6.15 1.67 20.80
C LYS A 127 -6.43 0.38 20.02
N GLU A 128 -7.01 0.48 18.84
CA GLU A 128 -7.47 -0.67 18.07
C GLU A 128 -7.07 -0.55 16.60
N ALA A 129 -6.77 -1.70 16.01
CA ALA A 129 -6.65 -1.84 14.56
C ALA A 129 -7.84 -2.65 14.04
N ARG A 130 -8.44 -2.17 12.96
CA ARG A 130 -9.51 -2.84 12.23
C ARG A 130 -9.03 -3.18 10.84
N VAL A 131 -9.33 -4.40 10.40
CA VAL A 131 -8.97 -4.96 9.09
C VAL A 131 -10.15 -5.79 8.58
N GLY A 132 -10.16 -6.09 7.29
CA GLY A 132 -11.25 -6.83 6.65
C GLY A 132 -12.57 -6.05 6.58
N LYS A 133 -12.52 -4.73 6.37
CA LYS A 133 -13.74 -3.95 6.14
C LYS A 133 -14.36 -4.32 4.79
N ILE A 134 -15.66 -4.07 4.66
CA ILE A 134 -16.36 -4.21 3.39
C ILE A 134 -15.74 -3.20 2.41
N PRO A 135 -15.19 -3.64 1.26
CA PRO A 135 -14.67 -2.73 0.24
C PRO A 135 -15.75 -1.75 -0.20
N ALA A 136 -15.36 -0.51 -0.50
CA ALA A 136 -16.31 0.48 -1.04
C ALA A 136 -16.79 0.12 -2.46
N GLU A 137 -16.06 -0.75 -3.15
CA GLU A 137 -16.38 -1.24 -4.48
C GLU A 137 -17.39 -2.40 -4.38
N THR A 138 -18.58 -2.18 -4.93
CA THR A 138 -19.59 -3.23 -5.07
C THR A 138 -19.19 -4.15 -6.21
N TYR A 139 -18.77 -5.38 -5.89
CA TYR A 139 -18.59 -6.42 -6.90
C TYR A 139 -19.97 -6.85 -7.43
N GLU A 140 -20.31 -6.46 -8.66
CA GLU A 140 -21.46 -7.04 -9.35
C GLU A 140 -21.11 -8.45 -9.81
N ILE A 141 -21.89 -9.44 -9.37
CA ILE A 141 -21.84 -10.78 -9.95
C ILE A 141 -22.56 -10.70 -11.29
N LEU A 142 -21.80 -10.78 -12.39
CA LEU A 142 -22.37 -10.99 -13.71
C LEU A 142 -23.08 -12.36 -13.72
N GLN A 143 -24.41 -12.35 -13.78
CA GLN A 143 -25.24 -13.54 -13.97
C GLN A 143 -25.38 -13.90 -15.45
#